data_AF-A0A1H2Z9R7-F1
#
_entry.id   AF-A0A1H2Z9R7-F1
#
_cell.length_a   1.000
_cell.length_b   1.000
_cell.length_c   1.000
_cell.angle_alpha   90.00
_cell.angle_beta   90.00
_cell.angle_gamma   90.00
#
_symmetry.space_group_name_H-M   'P 1'
#
loop_
_entity.id
_entity.type
_entity.pdbx_description
1 polymer ?
#
loop_
_entity_poly.entity_id
_entity_poly.type
_entity_poly.pdbx_seq_one_letter_code
_entity_poly.pdbx_strand_id
1 'polypeptide(L)' 'MGKYSKLREKILAGNADSNIEFAMVCQLLVRLGFEERVKGGHHIFARNDVDEIINPQSKF' A
#
# COMPACT_ATOMS: atom_id res chain seq x y z
N MET A 1 10.71 -16.50 5.48
CA MET A 1 10.21 -15.24 4.87
C MET A 1 9.50 -14.39 5.91
N GLY A 2 9.84 -13.10 6.00
CA GLY A 2 9.18 -12.16 6.91
C GLY A 2 7.75 -11.81 6.48
N LYS A 3 6.95 -11.29 7.43
CA LYS A 3 5.53 -10.92 7.24
C LYS A 3 5.30 -10.05 5.99
N TYR A 4 6.15 -9.05 5.76
CA TYR A 4 6.03 -8.12 4.63
C TYR A 4 6.46 -8.70 3.28
N SER A 5 7.36 -9.70 3.27
CA SER A 5 7.70 -10.44 2.04
C SER A 5 6.50 -11.23 1.56
N LYS A 6 5.87 -11.99 2.47
CA LYS A 6 4.66 -12.76 2.18
C LYS A 6 3.51 -11.86 1.74
N LEU A 7 3.36 -10.70 2.36
CA LEU A 7 2.35 -9.72 1.96
C LEU A 7 2.62 -9.18 0.55
N ARG A 8 3.86 -8.82 0.23
CA ARG A 8 4.24 -8.35 -1.10
C ARG A 8 3.98 -9.41 -2.17
N GLU A 9 4.40 -10.65 -1.93
CA GLU A 9 4.13 -11.78 -2.82
C GLU A 9 2.62 -11.98 -3.04
N LYS A 10 1.83 -11.88 -1.97
CA LYS A 10 0.37 -12.00 -2.02
C LYS A 10 -0.29 -10.87 -2.83
N ILE A 11 0.17 -9.62 -2.67
CA ILE A 11 -0.32 -8.47 -3.46
C ILE A 11 0.03 -8.67 -4.95
N LEU A 12 1.28 -9.03 -5.25
CA LEU A 12 1.75 -9.20 -6.63
C LEU A 12 1.10 -10.39 -7.34
N ALA A 13 0.66 -11.40 -6.60
CA ALA A 13 -0.05 -12.55 -7.16
C ALA A 13 -1.49 -12.21 -7.63
N GLY A 14 -2.05 -11.05 -7.24
CA GLY A 14 -3.31 -10.52 -7.75
C GLY A 14 -4.57 -11.33 -7.40
N ASN A 15 -4.44 -12.34 -6.55
CA ASN A 15 -5.50 -13.29 -6.17
C ASN A 15 -5.94 -13.12 -4.71
N ALA A 16 -5.68 -11.94 -4.13
CA ALA A 16 -5.72 -11.68 -2.71
C ALA A 16 -6.68 -10.56 -2.28
N ASP A 17 -7.57 -10.11 -3.18
CA ASP A 17 -8.38 -8.89 -3.02
C ASP A 17 -9.24 -8.85 -1.73
N SER A 18 -9.60 -9.99 -1.16
CA SER A 18 -10.57 -10.05 -0.04
C SER A 18 -9.96 -10.26 1.35
N ASN A 19 -8.64 -10.44 1.48
CA ASN A 19 -8.04 -10.87 2.76
C ASN A 19 -6.69 -10.21 3.07
N ILE A 20 -6.58 -8.92 2.75
CA ILE A 20 -5.43 -8.10 3.13
C ILE A 20 -5.95 -6.92 3.95
N GLU A 21 -5.51 -6.84 5.20
CA GLU A 21 -5.80 -5.71 6.07
C GLU A 21 -5.25 -4.40 5.48
N PHE A 22 -6.09 -3.38 5.39
CA PHE A 22 -5.70 -2.07 4.85
C PHE A 22 -4.46 -1.49 5.55
N ALA A 23 -4.41 -1.57 6.88
CA ALA A 23 -3.28 -1.11 7.68
C ALA A 23 -1.96 -1.82 7.32
N MET A 24 -2.02 -3.08 6.88
CA MET A 24 -0.83 -3.83 6.45
C MET A 24 -0.29 -3.29 5.11
N VAL A 25 -1.17 -2.86 4.21
CA VAL A 25 -0.78 -2.22 2.95
C VAL A 25 -0.12 -0.87 3.21
N CYS A 26 -0.73 -0.03 4.06
CA CYS A 26 -0.15 1.27 4.43
C CYS A 26 1.27 1.11 5.02
N GLN A 27 1.44 0.18 5.97
CA GLN A 27 2.75 -0.10 6.56
C GLN A 27 3.76 -0.62 5.54
N LEU A 28 3.32 -1.41 4.55
CA LEU A 28 4.20 -1.88 3.48
C LEU A 28 4.67 -0.70 2.61
N LEU A 29 3.78 0.20 2.22
CA LEU A 29 4.11 1.37 1.41
C LEU A 29 5.12 2.29 2.11
N VAL A 30 4.91 2.57 3.41
CA VAL A 30 5.88 3.33 4.22
C VAL A 30 7.25 2.63 4.28
N ARG A 31 7.28 1.30 4.42
CA ARG A 31 8.55 0.52 4.41
C ARG A 31 9.23 0.52 3.04
N LEU A 32 8.48 0.70 1.96
CA LEU A 32 9.02 0.86 0.61
C LEU A 32 9.52 2.29 0.33
N GLY A 33 9.43 3.18 1.31
CA GLY A 33 9.94 4.55 1.24
C GLY A 33 8.91 5.56 0.72
N PHE A 34 7.63 5.19 0.60
CA PHE A 34 6.60 6.17 0.30
C PHE A 34 6.28 7.03 1.52
N GLU A 35 6.07 8.32 1.28
CA GLU A 35 5.56 9.26 2.26
C GLU A 35 4.03 9.17 2.31
N GLU A 36 3.48 9.01 3.51
CA GLU A 36 2.04 8.95 3.74
C GLU A 36 1.49 10.33 4.09
N ARG A 37 0.48 10.78 3.34
CA ARG A 37 -0.30 11.97 3.65
C ARG A 37 -1.75 11.58 3.92
N VAL A 38 -2.26 11.96 5.09
CA VAL A 38 -3.65 11.69 5.49
C VAL A 38 -4.47 12.99 5.45
N LYS A 39 -5.57 12.99 4.70
CA LYS A 39 -6.54 14.10 4.65
C LYS A 39 -7.96 13.58 4.69
N GLY A 40 -8.72 13.92 5.73
CA GLY A 40 -10.13 13.50 5.86
C GLY A 40 -10.33 11.97 5.86
N GLY A 41 -9.35 11.21 6.37
CA GLY A 41 -9.39 9.73 6.37
C GLY A 41 -8.94 9.07 5.07
N HIS A 42 -8.56 9.86 4.06
CA HIS A 42 -7.91 9.36 2.85
C HIS A 42 -6.40 9.34 3.03
N HIS A 43 -5.79 8.19 2.73
CA HIS A 43 -4.36 7.92 2.75
C HIS A 43 -3.83 7.99 1.32
N ILE A 44 -2.90 8.92 1.10
CA ILE A 44 -2.25 9.15 -0.18
C ILE A 44 -0.76 8.88 0.02
N PHE A 45 -0.16 8.12 -0.88
CA PHE A 45 1.26 7.74 -0.80
C PHE A 45 1.99 8.25 -2.04
N ALA A 46 3.11 8.94 -1.83
CA ALA A 46 3.96 9.46 -2.90
C ALA A 46 5.44 9.19 -2.61
N ARG A 47 6.27 9.13 -3.65
CA ARG A 47 7.72 8.97 -3.53
C ARG A 47 8.39 9.76 -4.66
N ASN A 48 9.48 10.46 -4.38
CA ASN A 48 10.10 11.38 -5.34
C ASN A 48 10.66 10.71 -6.61
N ASP A 49 10.88 9.40 -6.57
CA ASP A 49 11.37 8.57 -7.68
C ASP A 49 10.25 7.75 -8.37
N VAL A 50 8.98 8.01 -8.03
CA VAL A 50 7.80 7.36 -8.62
C VAL A 50 6.79 8.44 -9.00
N ASP A 51 6.51 8.56 -10.30
CA ASP A 51 5.62 9.62 -10.82
C ASP A 51 4.16 9.40 -10.36
N GLU A 52 3.74 8.15 -10.15
CA GLU A 52 2.40 7.81 -9.72
C GLU A 52 2.17 8.02 -8.22
N ILE A 53 1.07 8.71 -7.92
CA ILE A 53 0.53 8.82 -6.56
C ILE A 53 -0.39 7.62 -6.29
N ILE A 54 -0.09 6.87 -5.23
CA ILE A 54 -0.88 5.70 -4.84
C ILE A 54 -2.00 6.15 -3.88
N ASN A 55 -3.24 5.84 -4.26
CA ASN A 55 -4.43 5.96 -3.41
C ASN A 55 -5.08 4.57 -3.23
N PRO A 56 -4.75 3.83 -2.17
CA PRO A 56 -5.25 2.48 -1.96
C PRO A 56 -6.73 2.44 -1.53
N GLN A 57 -7.37 3.59 -1.31
CA GLN A 57 -8.79 3.72 -0.98
C GLN A 57 -9.63 4.21 -2.15
N SER A 58 -9.08 4.24 -3.38
CA SER A 58 -9.87 4.63 -4.55
C SER A 58 -11.02 3.66 -4.73
N LYS A 59 -12.24 4.12 -4.41
CA LYS A 59 -13.47 3.46 -4.84
C LYS A 59 -13.56 3.63 -6.36
N PHE A 60 -13.83 2.53 -7.07
CA PHE A 60 -14.47 2.62 -8.37
C PHE A 60 -15.94 3.04 -8.19
#